data_AF-A0A6J6L4Y0-F1
#
_entry.id   AF-A0A6J6L4Y0-F1
#
_cell.length_a   1.000
_cell.length_b   1.000
_cell.length_c   1.000
_cell.angle_alpha   90.00
_cell.angle_beta   90.00
_cell.angle_gamma   90.00
#
_symmetry.space_group_name_H-M   'P 1'
#
loop_
_entity.id
_entity.type
_entity.pdbx_description
1 polymer ?
#
loop_
_entity_poly.entity_id
_entity_poly.type
_entity_poly.pdbx_seq_one_letter_code
_entity_poly.pdbx_strand_id
1 'polypeptide(L)'
;MVKSANSWSEDFEAQLRSSGVEEFCASINLDFDEVFLAPARNSSLEKNPYEDFLWIVSPHSLIPTGVLHSFSNDAQLRKALPWEEWLQWDGQSRHNSLYQVRQNPDQGIFDGSLEDTEHPPIVLGQEWFSTVEKTLPPILF
;
A
#
# COMPACT_ATOMS: atom_id res chain seq x y z
N MET A 1 -12.07 28.57 -4.21
CA MET A 1 -12.72 27.45 -4.95
C MET A 1 -12.86 26.32 -3.96
N VAL A 2 -14.09 25.85 -3.72
CA VAL A 2 -14.32 24.61 -2.98
C VAL A 2 -13.94 23.49 -3.94
N LYS A 3 -12.87 22.74 -3.67
CA LYS A 3 -12.57 21.52 -4.41
C LYS A 3 -13.81 20.62 -4.24
N SER A 4 -14.48 20.28 -5.34
CA SER A 4 -15.50 19.23 -5.30
C SER A 4 -14.84 17.98 -4.73
N ALA A 5 -15.43 17.38 -3.70
CA ALA A 5 -14.98 16.09 -3.22
C ALA A 5 -14.93 15.12 -4.41
N ASN A 6 -13.80 14.45 -4.60
CA ASN A 6 -13.66 13.47 -5.68
C ASN A 6 -14.66 12.35 -5.46
N SER A 7 -15.50 12.08 -6.46
CA SER A 7 -16.61 11.13 -6.36
C SER A 7 -16.16 9.71 -6.02
N TRP A 8 -14.92 9.35 -6.33
CA TRP A 8 -14.36 8.03 -6.09
C TRP A 8 -13.80 7.83 -4.67
N SER A 9 -13.60 8.92 -3.91
CA SER A 9 -12.98 8.84 -2.59
C SER A 9 -13.83 8.10 -1.55
N GLU A 10 -15.16 8.10 -1.72
CA GLU A 10 -16.10 7.34 -0.89
C GLU A 10 -15.99 5.83 -1.16
N ASP A 11 -15.87 5.43 -2.42
CA ASP A 11 -15.66 4.03 -2.80
C ASP A 11 -14.31 3.51 -2.29
N PHE A 12 -13.26 4.33 -2.39
CA PHE A 12 -11.95 4.02 -1.83
C PHE A 12 -12.00 3.89 -0.30
N GLU A 13 -12.69 4.79 0.39
CA GLU A 13 -12.89 4.68 1.84
C GLU A 13 -13.59 3.37 2.21
N ALA A 14 -14.66 3.02 1.49
CA ALA A 14 -15.38 1.77 1.72
C ALA A 14 -14.49 0.53 1.50
N GLN A 15 -13.68 0.54 0.43
CA GLN A 15 -12.71 -0.52 0.13
C GLN A 15 -11.73 -0.71 1.30
N LEU A 16 -11.07 0.37 1.75
CA LEU A 16 -10.08 0.32 2.82
C LEU A 16 -10.67 -0.21 4.14
N ARG A 17 -11.84 0.29 4.53
CA ARG A 17 -12.52 -0.18 5.76
C ARG A 17 -12.93 -1.64 5.64
N SER A 18 -13.46 -2.07 4.49
CA SER A 18 -13.83 -3.47 4.28
C SER A 18 -12.65 -4.43 4.32
N SER A 19 -11.43 -3.94 4.04
CA SER A 19 -10.17 -4.67 4.09
C SER A 19 -9.47 -4.63 5.46
N GLY A 20 -10.04 -3.98 6.47
CA GLY A 20 -9.46 -3.90 7.82
C GLY A 20 -8.31 -2.89 7.96
N VAL A 21 -8.18 -1.95 7.01
CA VAL A 21 -7.06 -0.99 7.00
C VAL A 21 -7.12 -0.02 8.17
N GLU A 22 -8.32 0.41 8.57
CA GLU A 22 -8.49 1.33 9.69
C GLU A 22 -8.08 0.68 11.02
N GLU A 23 -8.50 -0.57 11.24
CA GLU A 23 -8.14 -1.35 12.42
C GLU A 23 -6.62 -1.60 12.46
N PHE A 24 -6.01 -1.90 11.31
CA PHE A 24 -4.56 -2.00 11.21
C PHE A 24 -3.88 -0.69 11.58
N CYS A 25 -4.33 0.44 11.03
CA CYS A 25 -3.77 1.77 11.36
C CYS A 25 -3.82 2.04 12.87
N ALA A 26 -4.95 1.74 13.52
CA ALA A 26 -5.08 1.88 14.97
C ALA A 26 -4.08 1.00 15.73
N SER A 27 -3.78 -0.21 15.24
CA SER A 27 -2.82 -1.12 15.87
C SER A 27 -1.36 -0.63 15.84
N ILE A 28 -1.01 0.20 14.86
CA ILE A 28 0.34 0.76 14.68
C ILE A 28 0.42 2.27 14.94
N ASN A 29 -0.62 2.85 15.58
CA ASN A 29 -0.70 4.28 15.90
C ASN A 29 -0.54 5.20 14.65
N LEU A 30 -1.18 4.82 13.55
CA LEU A 30 -1.36 5.65 12.36
C LEU A 30 -2.76 6.27 12.35
N ASP A 31 -2.84 7.53 11.96
CA ASP A 31 -4.11 8.21 11.71
C ASP A 31 -4.64 7.83 10.31
N PHE A 32 -5.69 7.03 10.28
CA PHE A 32 -6.29 6.52 9.05
C PHE A 32 -6.83 7.65 8.14
N ASP A 33 -7.47 8.67 8.73
CA ASP A 33 -8.01 9.80 8.00
C ASP A 33 -6.89 10.64 7.39
N GLU A 34 -5.82 10.93 8.15
CA GLU A 34 -4.68 11.71 7.66
C GLU A 34 -3.89 10.98 6.57
N VAL A 35 -3.67 9.68 6.75
CA VAL A 35 -2.80 8.89 5.86
C VAL A 35 -3.52 8.50 4.57
N PHE A 36 -4.79 8.09 4.62
CA PHE A 36 -5.47 7.50 3.46
C PHE A 36 -6.56 8.41 2.89
N LEU A 37 -7.44 8.94 3.74
CA LEU A 37 -8.66 9.61 3.27
C LEU A 37 -8.40 11.06 2.87
N ALA A 38 -7.59 11.81 3.64
CA ALA A 38 -7.26 13.18 3.32
C ALA A 38 -6.53 13.33 1.96
N PRO A 39 -5.54 12.49 1.61
CA PRO A 39 -4.93 12.51 0.28
C PRO A 39 -5.91 12.21 -0.84
N ALA A 40 -6.77 11.18 -0.68
CA ALA A 40 -7.78 10.81 -1.67
C ALA A 40 -8.81 11.93 -1.89
N ARG A 41 -9.35 12.49 -0.80
CA ARG A 41 -10.33 13.60 -0.82
C ARG A 41 -9.74 14.89 -1.43
N ASN A 42 -8.43 15.11 -1.27
CA ASN A 42 -7.73 16.31 -1.78
C ASN A 42 -7.09 16.14 -3.16
N SER A 43 -7.08 14.92 -3.70
CA SER A 43 -6.55 14.59 -5.02
C SER A 43 -7.25 15.37 -6.14
N SER A 44 -6.63 15.43 -7.32
CA SER A 44 -7.26 15.95 -8.54
C SER A 44 -7.51 14.84 -9.58
N LEU A 45 -7.29 13.58 -9.23
CA LEU A 45 -7.51 12.45 -10.13
C LEU A 45 -9.00 12.27 -10.39
N GLU A 46 -9.35 12.00 -11.65
CA GLU A 46 -10.74 11.78 -12.07
C GLU A 46 -11.28 10.40 -11.67
N LYS A 47 -10.39 9.44 -11.38
CA LYS A 47 -10.71 8.04 -11.06
C LYS A 47 -9.91 7.56 -9.87
N ASN A 48 -10.40 6.50 -9.21
CA ASN A 48 -9.69 5.83 -8.13
C ASN A 48 -8.43 5.13 -8.69
N PRO A 49 -7.21 5.49 -8.25
CA PRO A 49 -6.00 4.78 -8.67
C PRO A 49 -5.95 3.33 -8.14
N TYR A 50 -6.71 3.01 -7.09
CA TYR A 50 -6.75 1.70 -6.43
C TYR A 50 -8.00 0.86 -6.77
N GLU A 51 -8.73 1.18 -7.85
CA GLU A 51 -9.97 0.47 -8.21
C GLU A 51 -9.78 -1.05 -8.36
N ASP A 52 -8.65 -1.47 -8.94
CA ASP A 52 -8.30 -2.88 -9.15
C ASP A 52 -7.33 -3.46 -8.11
N PHE A 53 -7.12 -2.74 -7.00
CA PHE A 53 -6.18 -3.16 -5.96
C PHE A 53 -6.84 -4.01 -4.88
N LEU A 54 -6.05 -4.93 -4.35
CA LEU A 54 -6.37 -5.66 -3.14
C LEU A 54 -5.60 -5.04 -1.98
N TRP A 55 -6.31 -4.87 -0.86
CA TRP A 55 -5.76 -4.45 0.42
C TRP A 55 -5.86 -5.60 1.40
N ILE A 56 -4.72 -6.06 1.93
CA ILE A 56 -4.64 -7.23 2.81
C ILE A 56 -3.68 -6.96 3.95
N VAL A 57 -4.12 -7.24 5.17
CA VAL A 57 -3.25 -7.29 6.35
C VAL A 57 -2.78 -8.73 6.54
N SER A 58 -1.48 -8.97 6.36
CA SER A 58 -0.87 -10.29 6.54
C SER A 58 -0.18 -10.38 7.91
N PRO A 59 -0.31 -11.50 8.63
CA PRO A 59 0.53 -11.76 9.80
C PRO A 59 1.98 -11.93 9.37
N HIS A 60 2.92 -11.54 10.23
CA HIS A 60 4.35 -11.63 9.96
C HIS A 60 5.08 -12.06 11.23
N SER A 61 6.06 -12.95 11.14
CA SER A 61 6.71 -13.54 12.32
C SER A 61 7.50 -12.52 13.14
N LEU A 62 8.12 -11.55 12.46
CA LEU A 62 8.91 -10.48 13.08
C LEU A 62 8.13 -9.20 13.40
N ILE A 63 6.91 -9.04 12.86
CA ILE A 63 6.11 -7.81 13.01
C ILE A 63 4.77 -8.23 13.64
N PRO A 64 4.62 -8.16 14.98
CA PRO A 64 3.46 -8.68 15.67
C PRO A 64 2.12 -8.08 15.24
N THR A 65 2.13 -6.84 14.74
CA THR A 65 0.95 -6.14 14.19
C THR A 65 0.63 -6.54 12.75
N GLY A 66 1.50 -7.31 12.10
CA GLY A 66 1.42 -7.68 10.70
C GLY A 66 1.92 -6.58 9.75
N VAL A 67 1.73 -6.83 8.46
CA VAL A 67 2.05 -5.92 7.36
C VAL A 67 0.79 -5.71 6.55
N LEU A 68 0.44 -4.45 6.29
CA LEU A 68 -0.59 -4.09 5.33
C LEU A 68 0.04 -4.04 3.95
N HIS A 69 -0.54 -4.76 3.00
CA HIS A 69 -0.13 -4.75 1.60
C HIS A 69 -1.24 -4.16 0.72
N SER A 70 -0.82 -3.43 -0.32
CA SER A 70 -1.67 -2.99 -1.42
C SER A 70 -1.03 -3.35 -2.74
N PHE A 71 -1.73 -4.11 -3.59
CA PHE A 71 -1.22 -4.48 -4.92
C PHE A 71 -2.37 -4.71 -5.89
N SER A 72 -2.13 -4.44 -7.17
CA SER A 72 -3.10 -4.70 -8.24
C SER A 72 -3.42 -6.19 -8.35
N ASN A 73 -4.70 -6.54 -8.49
CA ASN A 73 -5.12 -7.90 -8.82
C ASN A 73 -4.84 -8.25 -10.30
N ASP A 74 -4.74 -7.24 -11.17
CA ASP A 74 -4.34 -7.39 -12.58
C ASP A 74 -2.82 -7.55 -12.74
N ALA A 75 -2.40 -8.62 -13.42
CA ALA A 75 -1.00 -8.98 -13.61
C ALA A 75 -0.21 -8.06 -14.55
N GLN A 76 -0.86 -7.39 -15.51
CA GLN A 76 -0.22 -6.39 -16.35
C GLN A 76 -0.02 -5.09 -15.58
N LEU A 77 -1.03 -4.69 -14.79
CA LEU A 77 -0.91 -3.50 -13.95
C LEU A 77 0.18 -3.66 -12.88
N ARG A 78 0.37 -4.84 -12.28
CA ARG A 78 1.49 -5.09 -11.34
C ARG A 78 2.89 -4.86 -11.90
N LYS A 79 3.05 -4.87 -13.23
CA LYS A 79 4.34 -4.54 -13.88
C LYS A 79 4.60 -3.04 -13.94
N ALA A 80 3.54 -2.24 -13.87
CA ALA A 80 3.57 -0.79 -14.08
C ALA A 80 3.30 0.00 -12.80
N LEU A 81 2.55 -0.57 -11.86
CA LEU A 81 2.11 0.06 -10.63
C LEU A 81 2.80 -0.57 -9.41
N PRO A 82 2.96 0.19 -8.31
CA PRO A 82 3.63 -0.33 -7.14
C PRO A 82 2.81 -1.42 -6.45
N TRP A 83 3.53 -2.34 -5.82
CA TRP A 83 3.09 -2.96 -4.58
C TRP A 83 3.53 -2.06 -3.42
N GLU A 84 2.61 -1.70 -2.54
CA GLU A 84 2.91 -0.89 -1.36
C GLU A 84 2.75 -1.70 -0.07
N GLU A 85 3.56 -1.38 0.93
CA GLU A 85 3.51 -1.98 2.26
C GLU A 85 3.52 -0.93 3.36
N TRP A 86 2.69 -1.13 4.39
CA TRP A 86 2.73 -0.38 5.64
C TRP A 86 2.96 -1.33 6.81
N LEU A 87 3.84 -0.93 7.72
CA LEU A 87 4.22 -1.74 8.88
C LEU A 87 4.81 -0.88 9.98
N GLN A 88 4.85 -1.40 11.20
CA GLN A 88 5.60 -0.81 12.30
C GLN A 88 6.91 -1.57 12.52
N TRP A 89 8.04 -0.87 12.38
CA TRP A 89 9.36 -1.42 12.63
C TRP A 89 10.12 -0.54 13.60
N ASP A 90 10.62 -1.12 14.70
CA ASP A 90 11.35 -0.40 15.75
C ASP A 90 10.56 0.80 16.30
N GLY A 91 9.26 0.59 16.53
CA GLY A 91 8.33 1.61 17.03
C GLY A 91 7.96 2.72 16.03
N GLN A 92 8.44 2.64 14.79
CA GLN A 92 8.16 3.62 13.74
C GLN A 92 7.32 3.02 12.62
N SER A 93 6.28 3.74 12.22
CA SER A 93 5.52 3.38 11.03
C SER A 93 6.34 3.65 9.78
N ARG A 94 6.33 2.69 8.86
CA ARG A 94 7.04 2.75 7.57
C ARG A 94 6.05 2.52 6.45
N HIS A 95 6.37 3.12 5.31
CA HIS A 95 5.69 2.90 4.04
C HIS A 95 6.77 2.53 3.03
N ASN A 96 6.64 1.36 2.40
CA ASN A 96 7.52 0.92 1.33
C ASN A 96 6.74 0.86 0.02
N SER A 97 7.36 1.26 -1.08
CA SER A 97 6.89 0.99 -2.43
C SER A 97 7.84 0.03 -3.14
N LEU A 98 7.27 -0.90 -3.90
CA LEU A 98 7.97 -1.98 -4.57
C LEU A 98 7.52 -2.03 -6.04
N TYR A 99 8.48 -1.97 -6.96
CA TYR A 99 8.23 -1.98 -8.41
C TYR A 99 9.00 -3.11 -9.09
N GLN A 100 8.46 -3.67 -10.18
CA GLN A 100 9.18 -4.66 -11.00
C GLN A 100 10.19 -4.02 -11.97
N VAL A 101 10.20 -2.68 -12.03
CA VAL A 101 11.18 -1.91 -12.78
C VAL A 101 11.93 -1.02 -11.79
N ARG A 102 13.25 -1.04 -11.89
CA ARG A 102 14.14 -0.25 -11.04
C ARG A 102 13.76 1.23 -11.07
N GLN A 103 13.41 1.77 -9.92
CA GLN A 103 13.19 3.20 -9.71
C GLN A 103 14.48 3.88 -9.24
N ASN A 104 14.57 5.20 -9.38
CA ASN A 104 15.68 5.98 -8.84
C ASN A 104 15.16 7.00 -7.82
N PRO A 105 15.53 6.91 -6.53
CA PRO A 105 16.41 5.90 -5.94
C PRO A 105 15.69 4.57 -5.70
N ASP A 106 16.40 3.44 -5.86
CA ASP A 106 16.04 2.16 -5.25
C ASP A 106 16.93 1.94 -4.02
N GLN A 107 16.36 1.36 -2.96
CA GLN A 107 17.07 1.17 -1.68
C GLN A 107 17.29 -0.30 -1.33
N GLY A 108 16.67 -1.21 -2.09
CA GLY A 108 16.79 -2.64 -1.90
C GLY A 108 16.17 -3.43 -3.03
N ILE A 109 16.38 -4.74 -2.97
CA ILE A 109 15.72 -5.72 -3.84
C ILE A 109 15.07 -6.73 -2.91
N PHE A 110 13.77 -6.94 -3.11
CA PHE A 110 13.03 -8.06 -2.56
C PHE A 110 12.96 -9.15 -3.64
N ASP A 111 13.57 -10.30 -3.35
CA ASP A 111 13.48 -11.51 -4.17
C ASP A 111 12.68 -12.54 -3.36
N GLY A 112 11.35 -12.45 -3.48
CA GLY A 112 10.42 -13.27 -2.72
C GLY A 112 10.42 -14.71 -3.22
N SER A 113 10.99 -15.62 -2.42
CA SER A 113 10.94 -17.06 -2.70
C SER A 113 9.49 -17.53 -2.88
N LEU A 114 9.26 -18.51 -3.76
CA LEU A 114 7.95 -19.18 -3.86
C LEU A 114 7.56 -19.95 -2.58
N GLU A 115 8.51 -20.18 -1.67
CA GLU A 115 8.31 -20.81 -0.37
C GLU A 115 8.08 -19.79 0.76
N ASP A 116 8.12 -18.49 0.45
CA ASP A 116 7.79 -17.43 1.40
C ASP A 116 6.32 -17.56 1.85
N THR A 117 6.11 -17.49 3.16
CA THR A 117 4.78 -17.61 3.80
C THR A 117 4.35 -16.34 4.52
N GLU A 118 5.19 -15.30 4.51
CA GLU A 118 4.95 -14.02 5.18
C GLU A 118 4.38 -12.97 4.22
N HIS A 119 4.53 -13.18 2.91
CA HIS A 119 4.01 -12.27 1.88
C HIS A 119 2.88 -12.90 1.06
N PRO A 120 1.99 -12.08 0.46
CA PRO A 120 0.92 -12.55 -0.41
C PRO A 120 1.47 -13.39 -1.60
N PRO A 121 0.92 -14.58 -1.90
CA PRO A 121 1.47 -15.45 -2.96
C PRO A 121 1.59 -14.79 -4.34
N ILE A 122 0.76 -13.78 -4.62
CA ILE A 122 0.72 -13.08 -5.91
C ILE A 122 1.93 -12.17 -6.17
N VAL A 123 2.67 -11.79 -5.12
CA VAL A 123 3.90 -10.99 -5.23
C VAL A 123 5.17 -11.85 -5.22
N LEU A 124 5.07 -13.15 -4.94
CA LEU A 124 6.21 -14.07 -4.89
C LEU A 124 6.70 -14.48 -6.29
N GLY A 125 7.91 -15.03 -6.35
CA GLY A 125 8.56 -15.50 -7.58
C GLY A 125 8.90 -14.38 -8.56
N GLN A 126 8.93 -13.14 -8.07
CA GLN A 126 9.16 -11.92 -8.83
C GLN A 126 10.21 -11.08 -8.10
N GLU A 127 11.05 -10.38 -8.87
CA GLU A 127 11.99 -9.41 -8.34
C GLU A 127 11.30 -8.05 -8.19
N TRP A 128 11.43 -7.45 -7.01
CA TRP A 128 10.89 -6.13 -6.72
C TRP A 128 11.97 -5.19 -6.21
N PHE A 129 12.08 -4.02 -6.82
CA PHE A 129 12.94 -2.93 -6.38
C PHE A 129 12.19 -2.11 -5.34
N SER A 130 12.69 -2.11 -4.10
CA SER A 130 12.02 -1.50 -2.96
C SER A 130 12.58 -0.12 -2.63
N THR A 131 11.70 0.79 -2.26
CA THR A 131 12.02 2.12 -1.73
C THR A 131 11.22 2.37 -0.46
N VAL A 132 11.90 2.85 0.58
CA VAL A 132 11.26 3.36 1.79
C VAL A 132 10.81 4.79 1.50
N GLU A 133 9.50 5.00 1.54
CA GLU A 133 8.90 6.28 1.24
C GLU A 133 9.16 7.29 2.35
N LYS A 134 9.27 8.56 1.94
CA LYS A 134 9.46 9.68 2.88
C LYS A 134 8.17 10.06 3.60
N THR A 135 7.04 9.56 3.12
CA THR A 135 5.70 9.91 3.57
C THR A 135 4.86 8.65 3.69
N LEU A 136 3.93 8.65 4.65
CA LEU A 136 3.04 7.53 4.92
C LEU A 136 1.85 7.39 3.95
N PRO A 137 1.30 8.48 3.37
CA PRO A 137 0.23 8.37 2.39
C PRO A 137 0.55 7.45 1.21
N PRO A 138 -0.48 6.77 0.66
CA PRO A 138 -0.35 5.98 -0.56
C PRO A 138 0.08 6.83 -1.77
N ILE A 139 0.78 6.20 -2.71
CA ILE A 139 1.20 6.81 -3.97
C ILE A 139 0.00 6.92 -4.92
N LEU A 140 -0.48 8.14 -5.12
CA LEU A 140 -1.50 8.42 -6.15
C LEU A 140 -0.81 8.58 -7.52
N PHE A 141 -1.14 7.70 -8.47
CA PHE A 141 -0.55 7.63 -9.82
C PHE A 141 -1.55 7.91 -10.95
#